data_AF-A0A538TFW9-F1
#
_entry.id   AF-A0A538TFW9-F1
#
_cell.length_a   1.000
_cell.length_b   1.000
_cell.length_c   1.000
_cell.angle_alpha   90.00
_cell.angle_beta   90.00
_cell.angle_gamma   90.00
#
_symmetry.space_group_name_H-M   'P 1'
#
loop_
_entity.id
_entity.type
_entity.pdbx_description
1 polymer ?
#
loop_
_entity_poly.entity_id
_entity_poly.type
_entity_poly.pdbx_seq_one_letter_code
_entity_poly.pdbx_strand_id
1 'polypeptide(L)'
;YFSDHPLSPYRSLIEARRLADTARVRESKDGAELVLIGMVASIKTITDRNGRPMAFVTLEDFAGSVEGVTFADLYERNRAALVQGAILETRARVSVREDEDPKLVFQTIRAIAAGDTSPAQAVHIDLTEAPGNVSLEMLRDLLSRHPGESPVYFHVRSESNTAKTQIRARRLLVRLSDELVSELKARLGERAVSLVHGEREAVPF
;
A
#
# COMPACT_ATOMS: atom_id res chain seq x y z
N TYR A 1 -5.10 -19.41 -27.54
CA TYR A 1 -6.47 -19.09 -27.10
C TYR A 1 -6.36 -18.20 -25.88
N PHE A 2 -6.28 -16.90 -26.10
CA PHE A 2 -6.15 -15.87 -25.07
C PHE A 2 -7.52 -15.72 -24.39
N SER A 3 -7.69 -16.27 -23.20
CA SER A 3 -8.75 -15.80 -22.32
C SER A 3 -8.35 -14.39 -21.89
N ASP A 4 -9.21 -13.41 -22.13
CA ASP A 4 -9.09 -12.07 -21.55
C ASP A 4 -9.30 -12.21 -20.03
N HIS A 5 -8.25 -12.61 -19.31
CA HIS A 5 -8.26 -12.62 -17.86
C HIS A 5 -8.50 -11.17 -17.39
N PRO A 6 -9.38 -10.93 -16.40
CA PRO A 6 -9.63 -9.58 -15.87
C PRO A 6 -8.38 -8.83 -15.36
N LEU A 7 -7.29 -9.57 -15.09
CA LEU A 7 -6.00 -9.00 -14.71
C LEU A 7 -5.12 -8.60 -15.90
N SER A 8 -5.48 -8.95 -17.13
CA SER A 8 -4.72 -8.62 -18.35
C SER A 8 -4.32 -7.14 -18.43
N PRO A 9 -5.20 -6.17 -18.11
CA PRO A 9 -4.82 -4.74 -18.10
C PRO A 9 -3.74 -4.38 -17.07
N TYR A 10 -3.50 -5.21 -16.05
CA TYR A 10 -2.58 -4.97 -14.94
C TYR A 10 -1.26 -5.72 -15.10
N ARG A 11 -1.09 -6.53 -16.16
CA ARG A 11 0.13 -7.31 -16.40
C ARG A 11 1.39 -6.45 -16.38
N SER A 12 1.38 -5.34 -17.09
CA SER A 12 2.53 -4.41 -17.13
C SER A 12 2.85 -3.83 -15.76
N LEU A 13 1.84 -3.54 -14.93
CA LEU A 13 2.03 -3.04 -13.56
C LEU A 13 2.64 -4.13 -12.66
N ILE A 14 2.13 -5.35 -12.74
CA ILE A 14 2.62 -6.52 -11.98
C ILE A 14 4.09 -6.79 -12.32
N GLU A 15 4.42 -6.82 -13.61
CA GLU A 15 5.78 -7.07 -14.12
C GLU A 15 6.75 -5.94 -13.74
N ALA A 16 6.36 -4.68 -13.97
CA ALA A 16 7.19 -3.52 -13.65
C ALA A 16 7.53 -3.44 -12.16
N ARG A 17 6.57 -3.79 -11.29
CA ARG A 17 6.75 -3.77 -9.83
C ARG A 17 7.23 -5.10 -9.25
N ARG A 18 7.38 -6.14 -10.07
CA ARG A 18 7.76 -7.50 -9.66
C ARG A 18 6.92 -8.02 -8.49
N LEU A 19 5.60 -7.79 -8.57
CA LEU A 19 4.66 -8.22 -7.53
C LEU A 19 4.62 -9.75 -7.46
N ALA A 20 4.30 -10.27 -6.28
CA ALA A 20 4.13 -11.70 -6.10
C ALA A 20 2.85 -12.19 -6.79
N ASP A 21 2.88 -13.44 -7.23
CA ASP A 21 1.72 -14.20 -7.70
C ASP A 21 1.34 -15.29 -6.67
N THR A 22 0.24 -15.98 -6.91
CA THR A 22 -0.24 -17.05 -6.03
C THR A 22 0.70 -18.25 -5.99
N ALA A 23 1.49 -18.51 -7.04
CA ALA A 23 2.52 -19.54 -7.02
C ALA A 23 3.63 -19.21 -6.02
N ARG A 24 4.13 -17.97 -6.03
CA ARG A 24 5.14 -17.48 -5.08
C ARG A 24 4.64 -17.52 -3.64
N VAL A 25 3.35 -17.31 -3.39
CA VAL A 25 2.77 -17.46 -2.05
C VAL A 25 2.91 -18.92 -1.56
N ARG A 26 2.65 -19.91 -2.41
CA ARG A 26 2.78 -21.34 -2.07
C ARG A 26 4.20 -21.75 -1.71
N GLU A 27 5.19 -21.14 -2.36
CA GLU A 27 6.62 -21.41 -2.12
C GLU A 27 7.20 -20.60 -0.96
N SER A 28 6.44 -19.64 -0.41
CA SER A 28 6.92 -18.74 0.63
C SER A 28 6.90 -19.38 2.01
N LYS A 29 7.86 -18.98 2.84
CA LYS A 29 7.93 -19.41 4.24
C LYS A 29 6.87 -18.69 5.08
N ASP A 30 6.50 -19.30 6.20
CA ASP A 30 5.67 -18.64 7.20
C ASP A 30 6.25 -17.28 7.60
N GLY A 31 5.38 -16.28 7.63
CA GLY A 31 5.73 -14.90 7.99
C GLY A 31 6.36 -14.06 6.88
N ALA A 32 6.57 -14.58 5.68
CA ALA A 32 6.99 -13.76 4.54
C ALA A 32 5.97 -12.65 4.24
N GLU A 33 6.44 -11.44 3.95
CA GLU A 33 5.58 -10.33 3.51
C GLU A 33 5.67 -10.15 2.00
N LEU A 34 4.51 -10.05 1.35
CA LEU A 34 4.38 -9.97 -0.10
C LEU A 34 3.34 -8.91 -0.47
N VAL A 35 3.47 -8.38 -1.69
CA VAL A 35 2.45 -7.55 -2.34
C VAL A 35 2.02 -8.25 -3.61
N LEU A 36 0.71 -8.41 -3.80
CA LEU A 36 0.12 -9.07 -4.96
C LEU A 36 -1.11 -8.31 -5.46
N ILE A 37 -1.39 -8.48 -6.74
CA ILE A 37 -2.63 -8.02 -7.36
C ILE A 37 -3.43 -9.26 -7.76
N GLY A 38 -4.68 -9.31 -7.30
CA GLY A 38 -5.57 -10.42 -7.58
C GLY A 38 -7.02 -9.96 -7.73
N MET A 39 -7.81 -10.74 -8.45
CA MET A 39 -9.25 -10.57 -8.53
C MET A 39 -9.91 -11.31 -7.36
N VAL A 40 -10.91 -10.68 -6.73
CA VAL A 40 -11.71 -11.34 -5.70
C VAL A 40 -12.63 -12.38 -6.34
N ALA A 41 -12.30 -13.65 -6.16
CA ALA A 41 -13.11 -14.77 -6.63
C ALA A 41 -14.30 -15.04 -5.70
N SER A 42 -14.09 -14.98 -4.38
CA SER A 42 -15.15 -15.18 -3.39
C SER A 42 -14.87 -14.47 -2.07
N ILE A 43 -15.93 -14.19 -1.30
CA ILE A 43 -15.84 -13.58 0.03
C ILE A 43 -16.78 -14.35 0.97
N LYS A 44 -16.26 -14.76 2.12
CA LYS A 44 -17.02 -15.36 3.22
C LYS A 44 -16.86 -14.51 4.47
N THR A 45 -17.84 -13.66 4.73
CA THR A 45 -17.91 -12.88 5.98
C THR A 45 -18.27 -13.80 7.14
N ILE A 46 -17.52 -13.70 8.22
CA ILE A 46 -17.76 -14.40 9.48
C ILE A 46 -17.64 -13.41 10.64
N THR A 47 -17.98 -13.86 11.83
CA THR A 47 -17.80 -13.09 13.04
C THR A 47 -16.63 -13.66 13.84
N ASP A 48 -15.75 -12.79 14.34
CA ASP A 48 -14.68 -13.20 15.24
C ASP A 48 -15.22 -13.58 16.63
N ARG A 49 -14.32 -13.97 17.54
CA ARG A 49 -14.69 -14.36 18.92
C ARG A 49 -15.31 -13.22 19.73
N ASN A 50 -15.10 -11.97 19.32
CA ASN A 50 -15.57 -10.76 19.99
C ASN A 50 -16.83 -10.18 19.35
N GLY A 51 -17.47 -10.89 18.40
CA GLY A 51 -18.66 -10.39 17.74
C GLY A 51 -18.38 -9.41 16.58
N ARG A 52 -17.11 -9.19 16.20
CA ARG A 52 -16.75 -8.25 15.13
C ARG A 52 -16.69 -8.93 13.77
N PRO A 53 -17.15 -8.28 12.69
CA PRO A 53 -17.16 -8.89 11.36
C PRO A 53 -15.75 -8.96 10.79
N MET A 54 -15.35 -10.14 10.30
CA MET A 54 -14.12 -10.37 9.56
C MET A 54 -14.46 -11.17 8.29
N ALA A 55 -13.50 -11.37 7.36
CA ALA A 55 -13.79 -12.15 6.15
C ALA A 55 -12.62 -13.00 5.69
N PHE A 56 -12.95 -14.17 5.15
CA PHE A 56 -12.08 -14.90 4.24
C PHE A 56 -12.34 -14.42 2.81
N VAL A 57 -11.28 -14.16 2.06
CA VAL A 57 -11.32 -13.64 0.69
C VAL A 57 -10.45 -14.54 -0.16
N THR A 58 -11.01 -15.10 -1.23
CA THR A 58 -10.24 -15.84 -2.22
C THR A 58 -9.79 -14.86 -3.30
N LEU A 59 -8.48 -14.72 -3.49
CA LEU A 59 -7.89 -13.96 -4.59
C LEU A 59 -7.45 -14.91 -5.69
N GLU A 60 -7.69 -14.53 -6.93
CA GLU A 60 -7.29 -15.26 -8.14
C GLU A 60 -6.38 -14.41 -9.02
N ASP A 61 -5.33 -15.03 -9.55
CA ASP A 61 -4.44 -14.45 -10.54
C ASP A 61 -4.13 -15.44 -11.68
N PHE A 62 -3.19 -15.07 -12.56
CA PHE A 62 -2.81 -15.90 -13.70
C PHE A 62 -2.24 -17.28 -13.33
N ALA A 63 -1.74 -17.45 -12.09
CA ALA A 63 -1.12 -18.68 -11.61
C ALA A 63 -2.09 -19.56 -10.83
N GLY A 64 -3.21 -19.01 -10.33
CA GLY A 64 -4.24 -19.74 -9.62
C GLY A 64 -4.91 -18.90 -8.54
N SER A 65 -5.39 -19.55 -7.48
CA SER A 65 -6.08 -18.88 -6.39
C SER A 65 -5.37 -19.05 -5.04
N VAL A 66 -5.57 -18.11 -4.13
CA VAL A 66 -5.11 -18.17 -2.74
C VAL A 66 -6.18 -17.61 -1.80
N GLU A 67 -6.38 -18.25 -0.65
CA GLU A 67 -7.25 -17.73 0.40
C GLU A 67 -6.48 -16.77 1.30
N GLY A 68 -7.11 -15.63 1.63
CA GLY A 68 -6.62 -14.71 2.63
C GLY A 68 -7.69 -14.37 3.66
N VAL A 69 -7.23 -13.84 4.80
CA VAL A 69 -8.07 -13.39 5.90
C VAL A 69 -7.88 -11.89 6.12
N THR A 70 -9.00 -11.18 6.24
CA THR A 70 -9.05 -9.77 6.67
C THR A 70 -9.70 -9.71 8.05
N PHE A 71 -8.97 -9.19 9.04
CA PHE A 71 -9.47 -8.99 10.40
C PHE A 71 -10.39 -7.78 10.49
N ALA A 72 -11.16 -7.69 11.59
CA ALA A 72 -12.25 -6.75 11.71
C ALA A 72 -11.91 -5.29 11.38
N ASP A 73 -10.80 -4.76 11.90
CA ASP A 73 -10.39 -3.38 11.63
C ASP A 73 -10.11 -3.11 10.14
N LEU A 74 -9.55 -4.10 9.44
CA LEU A 74 -9.22 -3.97 8.02
C LEU A 74 -10.45 -4.24 7.14
N TYR A 75 -11.30 -5.19 7.55
CA TYR A 75 -12.58 -5.48 6.91
C TYR A 75 -13.52 -4.28 6.95
N GLU A 76 -13.72 -3.68 8.12
CA GLU A 76 -14.61 -2.54 8.31
C GLU A 76 -14.19 -1.34 7.45
N ARG A 77 -12.89 -1.04 7.37
CA ARG A 77 -12.34 0.06 6.55
C ARG A 77 -12.46 -0.18 5.05
N ASN A 78 -12.40 -1.44 4.61
CA ASN A 78 -12.34 -1.82 3.20
C ASN A 78 -13.59 -2.54 2.69
N ARG A 79 -14.69 -2.49 3.45
CA ARG A 79 -15.93 -3.22 3.13
C ARG A 79 -16.46 -2.90 1.72
N ALA A 80 -16.30 -1.66 1.26
CA ALA A 80 -16.72 -1.24 -0.07
C ALA A 80 -15.81 -1.78 -1.20
N ALA A 81 -14.52 -2.01 -0.91
CA ALA A 81 -13.56 -2.58 -1.85
C ALA A 81 -13.66 -4.11 -1.92
N LEU A 82 -14.08 -4.75 -0.82
CA LEU A 82 -14.21 -6.19 -0.69
C LEU A 82 -15.54 -6.66 -1.30
N VAL A 83 -15.58 -6.69 -2.63
CA VAL A 83 -16.69 -7.23 -3.42
C VAL A 83 -16.18 -8.23 -4.46
N GLN A 84 -17.00 -9.21 -4.81
CA GLN A 84 -16.66 -10.19 -5.84
C GLN A 84 -16.38 -9.51 -7.18
N GLY A 85 -15.33 -9.95 -7.87
CA GLY A 85 -14.87 -9.37 -9.14
C GLY A 85 -14.02 -8.11 -9.00
N ALA A 86 -13.88 -7.53 -7.79
CA ALA A 86 -12.96 -6.41 -7.57
C ALA A 86 -11.51 -6.84 -7.81
N ILE A 87 -10.72 -5.96 -8.42
CA ILE A 87 -9.27 -6.14 -8.51
C ILE A 87 -8.64 -5.42 -7.33
N LEU A 88 -7.89 -6.16 -6.52
CA LEU A 88 -7.27 -5.66 -5.30
C LEU A 88 -5.75 -5.76 -5.41
N GLU A 89 -5.06 -4.68 -5.06
CA GLU A 89 -3.67 -4.73 -4.60
C GLU A 89 -3.67 -4.94 -3.09
N THR A 90 -2.99 -5.98 -2.63
CA THR A 90 -2.93 -6.33 -1.22
C THR A 90 -1.50 -6.49 -0.76
N ARG A 91 -1.19 -5.96 0.42
CA ARG A 91 -0.01 -6.36 1.19
C ARG A 91 -0.44 -7.40 2.20
N ALA A 92 0.25 -8.52 2.26
CA ALA A 92 -0.10 -9.61 3.14
C ALA A 92 1.12 -10.30 3.71
N ARG A 93 0.93 -10.88 4.89
CA ARG A 93 1.85 -11.83 5.50
C ARG A 93 1.39 -13.26 5.17
N VAL A 94 2.30 -14.11 4.71
CA VAL A 94 2.03 -15.52 4.48
C VAL A 94 1.91 -16.23 5.82
N SER A 95 0.85 -17.04 5.98
CA SER A 95 0.64 -17.92 7.11
C SER A 95 0.63 -19.36 6.59
N VAL A 96 1.63 -20.15 7.02
CA VAL A 96 1.73 -21.57 6.69
C VAL A 96 1.39 -22.38 7.93
N ARG A 97 0.57 -23.42 7.78
CA ARG A 97 0.24 -24.38 8.83
C ARG A 97 0.52 -25.79 8.34
N GLU A 98 0.77 -26.70 9.27
CA GLU A 98 0.90 -28.12 8.94
C GLU A 98 -0.41 -28.62 8.31
N ASP A 99 -0.30 -29.36 7.22
CA ASP A 99 -1.41 -29.97 6.47
C ASP A 99 -2.46 -29.01 5.88
N GLU A 100 -2.19 -27.70 5.81
CA GLU A 100 -3.04 -26.71 5.12
C GLU A 100 -2.28 -25.97 4.01
N ASP A 101 -2.99 -25.58 2.96
CA ASP A 101 -2.46 -24.65 1.95
C ASP A 101 -2.10 -23.30 2.62
N PRO A 102 -0.99 -22.65 2.20
CA PRO A 102 -0.63 -21.33 2.69
C PRO A 102 -1.74 -20.30 2.50
N LYS A 103 -2.00 -19.52 3.56
CA LYS A 103 -3.00 -18.45 3.55
C LYS A 103 -2.33 -17.08 3.63
N LEU A 104 -3.04 -16.06 3.18
CA LEU A 104 -2.63 -14.68 3.34
C LEU A 104 -3.30 -14.05 4.56
N VAL A 105 -2.54 -13.31 5.35
CA VAL A 105 -3.08 -12.40 6.37
C VAL A 105 -2.94 -10.99 5.83
N PHE A 106 -4.05 -10.38 5.41
CA PHE A 106 -4.03 -9.05 4.81
C PHE A 106 -3.63 -7.99 5.83
N GLN A 107 -2.71 -7.12 5.42
CA GLN A 107 -2.26 -5.95 6.17
C GLN A 107 -2.83 -4.67 5.57
N THR A 108 -2.89 -4.60 4.22
CA THR A 108 -3.47 -3.48 3.47
C THR A 108 -4.28 -4.01 2.30
N ILE A 109 -5.36 -3.33 1.95
CA ILE A 109 -6.25 -3.68 0.84
C ILE A 109 -6.58 -2.41 0.08
N ARG A 110 -6.32 -2.41 -1.22
CA ARG A 110 -6.64 -1.30 -2.11
C ARG A 110 -7.31 -1.83 -3.37
N ALA A 111 -8.53 -1.37 -3.64
CA ALA A 111 -9.14 -1.59 -4.95
C ALA A 111 -8.42 -0.75 -6.01
N ILE A 112 -8.12 -1.36 -7.15
CA ILE A 112 -7.46 -0.72 -8.28
C ILE A 112 -8.34 -0.88 -9.53
N ALA A 113 -8.31 0.13 -10.40
CA ALA A 113 -9.05 0.14 -11.66
C ALA A 113 -8.11 -0.05 -12.86
N ALA A 114 -8.65 -0.45 -14.01
CA ALA A 114 -7.83 -0.60 -15.21
C ALA A 114 -7.25 0.76 -15.61
N GLY A 115 -5.93 0.82 -15.81
CA GLY A 115 -5.20 2.07 -16.02
C GLY A 115 -4.73 2.77 -14.75
N ASP A 116 -5.01 2.21 -13.57
CA ASP A 116 -4.40 2.61 -12.31
C ASP A 116 -2.92 2.19 -12.31
N THR A 117 -2.07 3.09 -12.80
CA THR A 117 -0.62 2.94 -12.82
C THR A 117 0.02 3.39 -11.51
N SER A 118 -0.77 3.82 -10.53
CA SER A 118 -0.27 4.40 -9.29
C SER A 118 0.17 3.30 -8.31
N PRO A 119 1.48 3.02 -8.14
CA PRO A 119 1.96 2.46 -6.88
C PRO A 119 1.44 3.31 -5.72
N ALA A 120 1.31 2.73 -4.52
CA ALA A 120 0.94 3.46 -3.31
C ALA A 120 1.71 4.79 -3.29
N GLN A 121 0.99 5.89 -3.53
CA GLN A 121 1.60 7.20 -3.72
C GLN A 121 2.38 7.53 -2.44
N ALA A 122 3.64 7.88 -2.59
CA ALA A 122 4.50 8.30 -1.50
C ALA A 122 4.46 9.82 -1.38
N VAL A 123 4.39 10.33 -0.16
CA VAL A 123 4.53 11.76 0.11
C VAL A 123 6.01 12.04 0.31
N HIS A 124 6.59 12.86 -0.56
CA HIS A 124 7.93 13.39 -0.39
C HIS A 124 7.83 14.84 0.10
N ILE A 125 8.47 15.10 1.24
CA ILE A 125 8.52 16.39 1.90
C ILE A 125 9.96 16.88 1.89
N ASP A 126 10.22 17.93 1.11
CA ASP A 126 11.53 18.57 1.06
C ASP A 126 11.60 19.71 2.08
N LEU A 127 12.33 19.47 3.17
CA LEU A 127 12.52 20.45 4.23
C LEU A 127 13.56 21.52 3.86
N THR A 128 14.26 21.38 2.73
CA THR A 128 15.20 22.40 2.22
C THR A 128 14.49 23.52 1.47
N GLU A 129 13.32 23.22 0.90
CA GLU A 129 12.42 24.18 0.24
C GLU A 129 11.35 24.73 1.20
N ALA A 130 11.23 24.12 2.39
CA ALA A 130 10.29 24.55 3.42
C ALA A 130 10.77 25.86 4.08
N PRO A 131 9.84 26.73 4.51
CA PRO A 131 10.21 27.95 5.21
C PRO A 131 10.89 27.61 6.55
N GLY A 132 11.91 28.39 6.93
CA GLY A 132 12.80 28.08 8.07
C GLY A 132 12.14 28.04 9.46
N ASN A 133 10.84 28.30 9.56
CA ASN A 133 10.03 28.20 10.78
C ASN A 133 9.24 26.88 10.88
N VAL A 134 9.45 25.92 9.97
CA VAL A 134 8.73 24.65 9.98
C VAL A 134 9.22 23.76 11.12
N SER A 135 8.34 23.51 12.09
CA SER A 135 8.59 22.57 13.19
C SER A 135 8.28 21.13 12.76
N LEU A 136 9.23 20.22 13.04
CA LEU A 136 9.05 18.78 12.85
C LEU A 136 7.93 18.21 13.72
N GLU A 137 7.70 18.78 14.91
CA GLU A 137 6.61 18.33 15.79
C GLU A 137 5.24 18.63 15.18
N MET A 138 5.09 19.82 14.57
CA MET A 138 3.85 20.19 13.88
C MET A 138 3.58 19.29 12.67
N LEU A 139 4.62 18.99 11.89
CA LEU A 139 4.56 18.05 10.76
C LEU A 139 4.14 16.66 11.23
N ARG A 140 4.75 16.16 12.31
CA ARG A 140 4.38 14.88 12.92
C ARG A 140 2.91 14.88 13.32
N ASP A 141 2.46 15.90 14.04
CA ASP A 141 1.08 15.97 14.53
C ASP A 141 0.06 16.07 13.39
N LEU A 142 0.40 16.79 12.31
CA LEU A 142 -0.42 16.84 11.09
C LEU A 142 -0.49 15.47 10.41
N LEU A 143 0.66 14.83 10.16
CA LEU A 143 0.70 13.51 9.51
C LEU A 143 0.02 12.43 10.37
N SER A 144 0.14 12.51 11.69
CA SER A 144 -0.52 11.58 12.64
C SER A 144 -2.04 11.73 12.67
N ARG A 145 -2.60 12.88 12.28
CA ARG A 145 -4.07 13.07 12.14
C ARG A 145 -4.65 12.38 10.90
N HIS A 146 -3.82 12.01 9.93
CA HIS A 146 -4.25 11.36 8.69
C HIS A 146 -3.61 9.98 8.52
N PRO A 147 -3.84 9.00 9.42
CA PRO A 147 -3.24 7.67 9.28
C PRO A 147 -3.75 6.96 8.02
N GLY A 148 -2.84 6.31 7.28
CA GLY A 148 -3.19 5.56 6.07
C GLY A 148 -2.10 4.60 5.64
N GLU A 149 -1.95 4.39 4.33
CA GLU A 149 -1.09 3.35 3.75
C GLU A 149 0.09 3.92 2.94
N SER A 150 0.10 5.25 2.71
CA SER A 150 1.12 5.93 1.92
C SER A 150 2.37 6.24 2.75
N PRO A 151 3.56 5.80 2.33
CA PRO A 151 4.80 6.12 3.03
C PRO A 151 5.17 7.60 2.86
N VAL A 152 5.75 8.18 3.92
CA VAL A 152 6.29 9.54 3.91
C VAL A 152 7.82 9.50 3.90
N TYR A 153 8.41 10.30 3.02
CA TYR A 153 9.85 10.51 2.90
C TYR A 153 10.18 11.99 3.13
N PHE A 154 11.17 12.25 3.98
CA PHE A 154 11.70 13.58 4.21
C PHE A 154 13.02 13.74 3.48
N HIS A 155 13.21 14.88 2.81
CA HIS A 155 14.49 15.28 2.24
C HIS A 155 15.07 16.41 3.08
N VAL A 156 16.29 16.21 3.57
CA VAL A 156 17.03 17.19 4.36
C VAL A 156 18.40 17.43 3.76
N ARG A 157 18.94 18.64 3.90
CA ARG A 157 20.34 18.93 3.59
C ARG A 157 21.15 18.85 4.89
N SER A 158 22.19 18.01 4.89
CA SER A 158 23.17 17.97 5.99
C SER A 158 24.20 19.07 5.77
N GLU A 159 24.65 19.74 6.84
CA GLU A 159 25.68 20.80 6.75
C GLU A 159 27.02 20.30 6.19
N SER A 160 27.29 18.99 6.27
CA SER A 160 28.53 18.36 5.82
C SER A 160 28.51 17.83 4.38
N ASN A 161 27.36 17.81 3.71
CA ASN A 161 27.21 17.20 2.39
C ASN A 161 26.25 18.01 1.52
N THR A 162 26.68 18.39 0.32
CA THR A 162 25.86 19.12 -0.65
C THR A 162 24.68 18.30 -1.19
N ALA A 163 24.70 16.97 -1.03
CA ALA A 163 23.62 16.08 -1.46
C ALA A 163 22.44 16.05 -0.47
N LYS A 164 21.21 16.14 -0.98
CA LYS A 164 19.97 15.93 -0.22
C LYS A 164 19.91 14.49 0.29
N THR A 165 19.67 14.31 1.58
CA THR A 165 19.51 12.99 2.21
C THR A 165 18.02 12.68 2.35
N GLN A 166 17.61 11.53 1.81
CA GLN A 166 16.26 11.01 1.95
C GLN A 166 16.13 10.15 3.21
N ILE A 167 15.18 10.51 4.07
CA ILE A 167 14.86 9.82 5.32
C ILE A 167 13.44 9.28 5.22
N ARG A 168 13.28 7.95 5.25
CA ARG A 168 11.97 7.31 5.31
C ARG A 168 11.39 7.38 6.73
N ALA A 169 10.18 7.90 6.85
CA ALA A 169 9.46 7.93 8.11
C ALA A 169 8.86 6.56 8.43
N ARG A 170 9.65 5.66 9.05
CA ARG A 170 9.29 4.24 9.25
C ARG A 170 7.98 4.00 10.01
N ARG A 171 7.56 4.97 10.84
CA ARG A 171 6.35 4.87 11.68
C ARG A 171 5.19 5.76 11.22
N LEU A 172 5.35 6.48 10.11
CA LEU A 172 4.35 7.42 9.60
C LEU A 172 3.89 6.95 8.23
N LEU A 173 2.70 6.37 8.22
CA LEU A 173 1.95 6.07 7.01
C LEU A 173 0.72 6.96 7.00
N VAL A 174 0.51 7.68 5.90
CA VAL A 174 -0.57 8.66 5.79
C VAL A 174 -1.60 8.25 4.76
N ARG A 175 -2.82 8.74 4.93
CA ARG A 175 -3.84 8.65 3.89
C ARG A 175 -3.69 9.87 3.01
N LEU A 176 -3.45 9.64 1.72
CA LEU A 176 -3.51 10.71 0.74
C LEU A 176 -4.95 11.16 0.53
N SER A 177 -5.21 12.38 0.94
CA SER A 177 -6.43 13.13 0.67
C SER A 177 -6.06 14.50 0.14
N ASP A 178 -6.94 15.09 -0.67
CA ASP A 178 -6.74 16.47 -1.14
C ASP A 178 -6.57 17.43 0.04
N GLU A 179 -7.29 17.20 1.14
CA GLU A 179 -7.14 17.94 2.40
C GLU A 179 -5.70 17.89 2.95
N LEU A 180 -5.10 16.70 3.07
CA LEU A 180 -3.73 16.53 3.56
C LEU A 180 -2.73 17.23 2.63
N VAL A 181 -2.89 17.06 1.31
CA VAL A 181 -1.98 17.63 0.32
C VAL A 181 -2.07 19.15 0.31
N SER A 182 -3.27 19.71 0.37
CA SER A 182 -3.50 21.15 0.48
C SER A 182 -2.94 21.72 1.76
N GLU A 183 -3.12 21.05 2.91
CA GLU A 183 -2.59 21.53 4.19
C GLU A 183 -1.05 21.48 4.24
N LEU A 184 -0.44 20.42 3.67
CA LEU A 184 1.01 20.33 3.52
C LEU A 184 1.55 21.43 2.60
N LYS A 185 0.94 21.65 1.43
CA LYS A 185 1.35 22.71 0.48
C LYS A 185 1.18 24.11 1.07
N ALA A 186 0.09 24.36 1.80
CA ALA A 186 -0.16 25.65 2.44
C ALA A 186 0.90 25.98 3.51
N ARG A 187 1.39 24.97 4.23
CA ARG A 187 2.36 25.16 5.33
C ARG A 187 3.82 25.10 4.89
N LEU A 188 4.15 24.23 3.94
CA LEU A 188 5.52 23.94 3.50
C LEU A 188 5.87 24.63 2.19
N GLY A 189 4.87 25.10 1.43
CA GLY A 189 5.01 25.59 0.08
C GLY A 189 4.83 24.49 -0.96
N GLU A 190 4.35 24.86 -2.14
CA GLU A 190 4.07 23.89 -3.22
C GLU A 190 5.32 23.13 -3.70
N ARG A 191 6.50 23.77 -3.62
CA ARG A 191 7.78 23.17 -4.05
C ARG A 191 8.30 22.14 -3.04
N ALA A 192 7.88 22.22 -1.79
CA ALA A 192 8.32 21.34 -0.72
C ALA A 192 7.53 20.01 -0.67
N VAL A 193 6.42 19.90 -1.39
CA VAL A 193 5.54 18.71 -1.33
C VAL A 193 5.42 18.09 -2.71
N SER A 194 5.95 16.89 -2.87
CA SER A 194 5.79 16.11 -4.10
C SER A 194 5.12 14.77 -3.81
N LEU A 195 4.19 14.39 -4.68
CA LEU A 195 3.55 13.08 -4.66
C LEU A 195 4.25 12.22 -5.69
N VAL A 196 4.94 11.18 -5.24
CA VAL A 196 5.74 10.31 -6.11
C VAL A 196 5.13 8.92 -6.14
N HIS A 197 5.09 8.35 -7.33
CA HIS A 197 4.59 7.01 -7.55
C HIS A 197 5.76 6.00 -7.51
N GLY A 198 5.94 5.29 -6.38
CA GLY A 198 6.78 4.08 -6.29
C GLY A 198 8.22 4.28 -5.76
N GLU A 199 8.83 3.18 -5.31
CA GLU A 199 10.25 3.11 -4.88
C GLU A 199 11.16 2.94 -6.11
N ARG A 200 11.40 4.01 -6.86
CA ARG A 200 12.67 4.34 -7.55
C ARG A 200 12.48 5.57 -8.43
N GLU A 201 13.03 6.69 -7.96
CA GLU A 201 14.20 7.28 -8.60
C GLU A 201 14.91 8.08 -7.52
N ALA A 202 16.23 7.95 -7.43
CA ALA A 202 17.02 8.98 -6.75
C ALA A 202 16.72 10.25 -7.53
N VAL A 203 15.88 11.11 -6.96
CA VAL A 203 15.50 12.32 -7.65
C VAL A 203 16.79 13.11 -7.84
N PRO A 204 17.21 13.39 -9.07
CA PRO A 204 18.32 14.30 -9.27
C PRO A 204 17.77 15.69 -8.99
N PHE A 205 17.83 16.11 -7.72
CA PHE A 205 17.59 17.48 -7.29
C PHE A 205 18.73 17.95 -6.41
#